data_AF-A0A6Z8HW31-F1
#
_entry.id   AF-A0A6Z8HW31-F1
#
_cell.length_a   1.000
_cell.length_b   1.000
_cell.length_c   1.000
_cell.angle_alpha   90.00
_cell.angle_beta   90.00
_cell.angle_gamma   90.00
#
_symmetry.space_group_name_H-M   'P 1'
#
loop_
_entity.id
_entity.type
_entity.pdbx_description
1 polymer ?
#
loop_
_entity_poly.entity_id
_entity_poly.type
_entity_poly.pdbx_seq_one_letter_code
_entity_poly.pdbx_strand_id
1 'polypeptide(L)'
;MRFKEGDKVEFIDQGELKQGVVTEIKASNFDISYQVKSEFMGTLWVTERDLVAPTPVLKVPQFAGDWISRCKQKGYDLFLSIDYDDSDMPYEMYNWLTFSDENQELFARAWLDGYEVEKEPLYWVQLIEGASGYLNVRNDGIQFINSSGQTAELKTRFTEKEIKAMDKGGAYWQFAVPVEDLEGEA
;
A
#
# COMPACT_ATOMS: atom_id res chain seq x y z
N MET A 1 19.32 -15.22 -10.82
CA MET A 1 18.13 -15.52 -9.99
C MET A 1 17.20 -16.30 -10.90
N ARG A 2 16.79 -17.52 -10.55
CA ARG A 2 15.98 -18.32 -11.48
C ARG A 2 14.51 -17.91 -11.39
N PHE A 3 14.00 -17.29 -12.46
CA PHE A 3 12.58 -16.99 -12.62
C PHE A 3 11.76 -18.25 -12.90
N LYS A 4 10.46 -18.18 -12.63
CA LYS A 4 9.44 -19.21 -12.88
C LYS A 4 8.37 -18.67 -13.83
N GLU A 5 7.63 -19.57 -14.46
CA GLU A 5 6.44 -19.18 -15.21
C GLU A 5 5.46 -18.46 -14.29
N GLY A 6 4.94 -17.32 -14.76
CA GLY A 6 4.11 -16.40 -13.98
C GLY A 6 4.88 -15.29 -13.25
N ASP A 7 6.20 -15.38 -13.13
CA ASP A 7 6.98 -14.29 -12.52
C ASP A 7 6.91 -13.04 -13.40
N LYS A 8 6.66 -11.89 -12.76
CA LYS A 8 6.87 -10.59 -13.38
C LYS A 8 8.37 -10.35 -13.49
N VAL A 9 8.82 -9.78 -14.60
CA VAL A 9 10.22 -9.47 -14.89
C VAL A 9 10.34 -8.11 -15.58
N GLU A 10 11.50 -7.49 -15.40
CA GLU A 10 11.93 -6.27 -16.06
C GLU A 10 13.09 -6.56 -17.01
N PHE A 11 13.14 -5.86 -18.14
CA PHE A 11 14.23 -5.94 -19.12
C PHE A 11 14.37 -4.61 -19.85
N ILE A 12 15.53 -4.36 -20.45
CA ILE A 12 15.77 -3.17 -21.26
C ILE A 12 15.53 -3.49 -22.73
N ASP A 13 14.66 -2.73 -23.38
CA ASP A 13 14.51 -2.73 -24.84
C ASP A 13 14.61 -1.31 -25.37
N GLN A 14 15.41 -1.11 -26.42
CA GLN A 14 15.66 0.21 -27.03
C GLN A 14 16.06 1.31 -26.03
N GLY A 15 16.71 0.94 -24.92
CA GLY A 15 17.13 1.86 -23.86
C GLY A 15 16.03 2.23 -22.86
N GLU A 16 14.85 1.63 -22.95
CA GLU A 16 13.74 1.82 -22.02
C GLU A 16 13.53 0.56 -21.17
N LEU A 17 13.23 0.75 -19.88
CA LEU A 17 12.81 -0.33 -19.00
C LEU A 17 11.40 -0.78 -19.38
N LYS A 18 11.23 -2.06 -19.65
CA LYS A 18 9.96 -2.71 -19.99
C LYS A 18 9.65 -3.79 -18.96
N GLN A 19 8.37 -3.99 -18.73
CA GLN A 19 7.86 -5.07 -17.89
C GLN A 19 7.19 -6.15 -18.74
N GLY A 20 7.23 -7.38 -18.24
CA GLY A 20 6.52 -8.51 -18.81
C GLY A 20 6.34 -9.64 -17.80
N VAL A 21 5.70 -10.71 -18.24
CA VAL A 21 5.46 -11.91 -17.45
C VAL A 21 6.11 -13.10 -18.16
N VAL A 22 6.83 -13.93 -17.41
CA VAL A 22 7.40 -15.17 -17.94
C VAL A 22 6.27 -16.15 -18.26
N THR A 23 6.19 -16.60 -19.52
CA THR A 23 5.15 -17.53 -19.98
C THR A 23 5.65 -18.93 -20.29
N GLU A 24 6.94 -19.09 -20.60
CA GLU A 24 7.56 -20.38 -20.91
C GLU A 24 9.05 -20.32 -20.54
N ILE A 25 9.61 -21.44 -20.07
CA ILE A 25 11.04 -21.55 -19.76
C ILE A 25 11.66 -22.70 -20.53
N LYS A 26 12.77 -22.44 -21.24
CA LYS A 26 13.55 -23.45 -21.94
C LYS A 26 14.97 -23.49 -21.40
N ALA A 27 15.33 -24.61 -20.79
CA ALA A 27 16.69 -24.89 -20.37
C ALA A 27 17.39 -25.76 -21.41
N SER A 28 18.56 -25.32 -21.85
CA SER A 28 19.50 -26.08 -22.67
C SER A 28 20.73 -26.45 -21.83
N ASN A 29 21.66 -27.21 -22.41
CA ASN A 29 22.94 -27.50 -21.75
C ASN A 29 23.86 -26.26 -21.65
N PHE A 30 23.52 -25.15 -22.32
CA PHE A 30 24.35 -23.96 -22.44
C PHE A 30 23.74 -22.73 -21.76
N ASP A 31 22.41 -22.64 -21.70
CA ASP A 31 21.69 -21.48 -21.18
C ASP A 31 20.24 -21.80 -20.78
N ILE A 32 19.63 -20.85 -20.09
CA ILE A 32 18.19 -20.82 -19.81
C ILE A 32 17.62 -19.61 -20.55
N SER A 33 16.64 -19.85 -21.41
CA SER A 33 15.88 -18.85 -22.13
C SER A 33 14.47 -18.75 -21.55
N TYR A 34 13.98 -17.53 -21.41
CA TYR A 34 12.68 -17.19 -20.86
C TYR A 34 11.85 -16.56 -21.97
N GLN A 35 10.66 -17.08 -22.18
CA GLN A 35 9.66 -16.40 -23.00
C GLN A 35 8.94 -15.39 -22.12
N VAL A 36 8.95 -14.13 -22.51
CA VAL A 36 8.31 -13.04 -21.78
C VAL A 36 7.24 -12.42 -22.65
N LYS A 37 6.02 -12.37 -22.11
CA LYS A 37 4.90 -11.63 -22.70
C LYS A 37 4.87 -10.23 -22.11
N SER A 38 5.13 -9.24 -22.95
CA SER A 38 5.01 -7.82 -22.63
C SER A 38 3.79 -7.23 -23.32
N GLU A 39 3.09 -6.32 -22.65
CA GLU A 39 1.92 -5.64 -23.22
C GLU A 39 2.25 -4.83 -24.48
N PHE A 40 3.47 -4.29 -24.55
CA PHE A 40 3.88 -3.39 -25.63
C PHE A 40 4.55 -4.10 -26.81
N MET A 41 5.22 -5.23 -26.57
CA MET A 41 6.05 -5.92 -27.56
C MET A 41 5.49 -7.28 -27.99
N GLY A 42 4.42 -7.75 -27.35
CA GLY A 42 3.95 -9.12 -27.49
C GLY A 42 4.91 -10.09 -26.80
N THR A 43 5.21 -11.22 -27.43
CA THR A 43 6.00 -12.29 -26.81
C THR A 43 7.41 -12.36 -27.39
N LEU A 44 8.43 -12.40 -26.54
CA LEU A 44 9.84 -12.45 -26.94
C LEU A 44 10.63 -13.45 -26.09
N TRP A 45 11.76 -13.92 -26.62
CA TRP A 45 12.70 -14.79 -25.89
C TRP A 45 13.91 -13.98 -25.42
N VAL A 46 14.21 -14.07 -24.13
CA VAL A 46 15.33 -13.37 -23.47
C VAL A 46 16.11 -14.33 -22.58
N THR A 47 17.38 -14.03 -22.34
CA THR A 47 18.22 -14.85 -21.45
C THR A 47 18.10 -14.36 -20.01
N GLU A 48 18.46 -15.21 -19.03
CA GLU A 48 18.47 -14.83 -17.59
C GLU A 48 19.24 -13.52 -17.32
N ARG A 49 20.24 -13.21 -18.14
CA ARG A 49 21.15 -12.08 -17.98
C ARG A 49 20.49 -10.74 -18.30
N ASP A 50 19.46 -10.78 -19.14
CA ASP A 50 18.73 -9.63 -19.64
C ASP A 50 17.45 -9.37 -18.81
N LEU A 51 17.20 -10.22 -17.82
CA LEU A 51 16.05 -10.15 -16.93
C LEU A 51 16.47 -9.75 -15.52
N VAL A 52 15.69 -8.85 -14.95
CA VAL A 52 15.73 -8.50 -13.53
C VAL A 52 14.36 -8.74 -12.92
N ALA A 53 14.33 -9.13 -11.65
CA ALA A 53 13.08 -9.13 -10.91
C ALA A 53 12.59 -7.68 -10.82
N PRO A 54 11.29 -7.42 -11.06
CA PRO A 54 10.75 -6.08 -10.94
C PRO A 54 10.97 -5.60 -9.51
N THR A 55 11.17 -4.30 -9.38
CA THR A 55 11.24 -3.71 -8.05
C THR A 55 9.93 -4.03 -7.31
N PRO A 56 9.98 -4.66 -6.12
CA PRO A 56 8.78 -4.93 -5.35
C PRO A 56 8.04 -3.62 -5.13
N VAL A 57 6.72 -3.62 -5.35
CA VAL A 57 5.91 -2.46 -5.03
C VAL A 57 5.98 -2.25 -3.53
N LEU A 58 6.61 -1.14 -3.14
CA LEU A 58 6.86 -0.84 -1.74
C LEU A 58 5.56 -0.40 -1.08
N LYS A 59 5.30 -0.93 0.11
CA LYS A 59 4.19 -0.49 0.94
C LYS A 59 4.70 0.55 1.92
N VAL A 60 4.06 1.72 1.93
CA VAL A 60 4.33 2.78 2.90
C VAL A 60 3.08 3.11 3.70
N PRO A 61 3.20 3.56 4.95
CA PRO A 61 2.05 4.04 5.71
C PRO A 61 1.29 5.17 5.01
N GLN A 62 -0.01 5.31 5.27
CA GLN A 62 -0.85 6.35 4.67
C GLN A 62 -0.28 7.76 4.84
N PHE A 63 0.16 8.13 6.05
CA PHE A 63 0.74 9.46 6.28
C PHE A 63 1.99 9.74 5.43
N ALA A 64 2.79 8.70 5.13
CA ALA A 64 3.98 8.82 4.30
C ALA A 64 3.58 8.97 2.82
N GLY A 65 2.58 8.21 2.37
CA GLY A 65 2.01 8.35 1.03
C GLY A 65 1.38 9.73 0.79
N ASP A 66 0.68 10.27 1.78
CA ASP A 66 0.11 11.62 1.74
C ASP A 66 1.20 12.70 1.69
N TRP A 67 2.27 12.52 2.48
CA TRP A 67 3.42 13.41 2.47
C TRP A 67 4.14 13.43 1.12
N ILE A 68 4.47 12.27 0.54
CA ILE A 68 5.11 12.17 -0.79
C ILE A 68 4.25 12.88 -1.84
N SER A 69 2.94 12.64 -1.83
CA SER A 69 2.00 13.27 -2.76
C SER A 69 2.01 14.79 -2.63
N ARG A 70 1.96 15.31 -1.39
CA ARG A 70 2.01 16.75 -1.11
C ARG A 70 3.32 17.39 -1.56
N CYS A 71 4.46 16.76 -1.26
CA CYS A 71 5.77 17.22 -1.69
C CYS A 71 5.87 17.30 -3.22
N LYS A 72 5.42 16.26 -3.95
CA LYS A 72 5.40 16.27 -5.42
C LYS A 72 4.51 17.38 -5.97
N GLN A 73 3.32 17.62 -5.38
CA GLN A 73 2.44 18.73 -5.79
C GLN A 73 3.07 20.11 -5.58
N LYS A 74 3.89 20.27 -4.54
CA LYS A 74 4.65 21.49 -4.27
C LYS A 74 5.90 21.64 -5.15
N GLY A 75 6.26 20.62 -5.93
CA GLY A 75 7.49 20.61 -6.73
C GLY A 75 8.76 20.40 -5.91
N TYR A 76 8.65 19.79 -4.73
CA TYR A 76 9.82 19.41 -3.95
C TYR A 76 10.60 18.31 -4.67
N ASP A 77 11.92 18.33 -4.51
CA ASP A 77 12.76 17.16 -4.79
C ASP A 77 12.89 16.28 -3.54
N LEU A 78 13.60 15.16 -3.69
CA LEU A 78 13.80 14.22 -2.59
C LEU A 78 14.49 14.90 -1.40
N PHE A 79 15.48 15.77 -1.63
CA PHE A 79 16.22 16.45 -0.58
C PHE A 79 15.31 17.36 0.25
N LEU A 80 14.45 18.15 -0.39
CA LEU A 80 13.47 18.99 0.29
C LEU A 80 12.40 18.18 1.02
N SER A 81 12.02 17.01 0.50
CA SER A 81 10.98 16.16 1.12
C SER A 81 11.40 15.48 2.43
N ILE A 82 12.71 15.44 2.72
CA ILE A 82 13.29 14.87 3.94
C ILE A 82 13.92 15.94 4.83
N ASP A 83 13.64 17.22 4.57
CA ASP A 83 14.09 18.32 5.42
C ASP A 83 13.32 18.32 6.74
N TYR A 84 14.01 17.95 7.83
CA TYR A 84 13.42 17.88 9.17
C TYR A 84 13.03 19.25 9.73
N ASP A 85 13.55 20.34 9.17
CA ASP A 85 13.19 21.70 9.54
C ASP A 85 11.99 22.23 8.72
N ASP A 86 11.44 21.44 7.79
CA ASP A 86 10.22 21.83 7.06
C ASP A 86 9.01 21.87 8.01
N SER A 87 8.54 23.09 8.29
CA SER A 87 7.35 23.35 9.08
C SER A 87 6.07 22.70 8.56
N ASP A 88 6.01 22.32 7.28
CA ASP A 88 4.88 21.63 6.68
C ASP A 88 4.93 20.11 6.87
N MET A 89 6.06 19.55 7.34
CA MET A 89 6.20 18.13 7.61
C MET A 89 5.30 17.72 8.80
N PRO A 90 4.41 16.73 8.62
CA PRO A 90 3.62 16.20 9.73
C PRO A 90 4.52 15.58 10.80
N TYR A 91 4.15 15.74 12.07
CA TYR A 91 4.89 15.13 13.19
C TYR A 91 5.01 13.60 13.06
N GLU A 92 3.98 12.93 12.55
CA GLU A 92 4.04 11.47 12.28
C GLU A 92 5.10 11.12 11.24
N MET A 93 5.28 11.95 10.21
CA MET A 93 6.31 11.76 9.20
C MET A 93 7.71 11.98 9.78
N TYR A 94 7.92 13.07 10.51
CA TYR A 94 9.18 13.35 11.20
C TYR A 94 9.57 12.19 12.13
N ASN A 95 8.63 11.75 12.97
CA ASN A 95 8.87 10.65 13.90
C ASN A 95 9.18 9.34 13.16
N TRP A 96 8.48 9.04 12.07
CA TRP A 96 8.71 7.84 11.29
C TRP A 96 10.09 7.83 10.60
N LEU A 97 10.52 8.93 9.98
CA LEU A 97 11.85 9.03 9.35
C LEU A 97 13.00 8.96 10.36
N THR A 98 12.81 9.55 11.54
CA THR A 98 13.83 9.57 12.60
C THR A 98 13.86 8.30 13.44
N PHE A 99 12.85 7.44 13.32
CA PHE A 99 12.77 6.18 14.08
C PHE A 99 13.80 5.13 13.61
N SER A 100 14.08 5.05 12.30
CA SER A 100 14.98 4.07 11.71
C SER A 100 15.55 4.56 10.37
N ASP A 101 16.80 4.19 10.06
CA ASP A 101 17.41 4.39 8.75
C ASP A 101 16.68 3.60 7.65
N GLU A 102 16.16 2.41 7.96
CA GLU A 102 15.33 1.62 7.05
C GLU A 102 14.09 2.39 6.54
N ASN A 103 13.48 3.23 7.37
CA ASN A 103 12.33 4.05 6.95
C ASN A 103 12.75 5.16 5.97
N GLN A 104 13.97 5.68 6.11
CA GLN A 104 14.52 6.69 5.20
C GLN A 104 14.82 6.05 3.84
N GLU A 105 15.40 4.85 3.83
CA GLU A 105 15.60 4.08 2.60
C GLU A 105 14.28 3.73 1.94
N LEU A 106 13.29 3.24 2.70
CA LEU A 106 11.95 2.94 2.20
C LEU A 106 11.28 4.17 1.60
N PHE A 107 11.38 5.32 2.25
CA PHE A 107 10.86 6.60 1.74
C PHE A 107 11.54 7.01 0.42
N ALA A 108 12.87 6.97 0.37
CA ALA A 108 13.62 7.34 -0.82
C ALA A 108 13.30 6.42 -2.00
N ARG A 109 13.16 5.12 -1.76
CA ARG A 109 12.74 4.16 -2.78
C ARG A 109 11.30 4.38 -3.21
N ALA A 110 10.36 4.61 -2.29
CA ALA A 110 8.98 4.95 -2.61
C ALA A 110 8.90 6.23 -3.48
N TRP A 111 9.72 7.24 -3.18
CA TRP A 111 9.80 8.47 -3.94
C TRP A 111 10.19 8.24 -5.41
N LEU A 112 11.20 7.39 -5.64
CA LEU A 112 11.82 7.11 -6.94
C LEU A 112 11.07 6.05 -7.76
N ASP A 113 10.79 4.91 -7.13
CA ASP A 113 10.31 3.69 -7.78
C ASP A 113 8.77 3.61 -7.77
N GLY A 114 8.12 4.49 -7.01
CA GLY A 114 6.68 4.41 -6.72
C GLY A 114 6.38 3.53 -5.51
N TYR A 115 5.13 3.59 -5.06
CA TYR A 115 4.68 2.89 -3.85
C TYR A 115 3.18 2.60 -3.91
N GLU A 116 2.77 1.62 -3.13
CA GLU A 116 1.41 1.44 -2.67
C GLU A 116 1.29 1.96 -1.24
N VAL A 117 0.15 2.57 -0.95
CA VAL A 117 -0.17 2.92 0.42
C VAL A 117 -0.71 1.69 1.14
N GLU A 118 -0.09 1.34 2.25
CA GLU A 118 -0.64 0.35 3.18
C GLU A 118 -1.96 0.89 3.72
N LYS A 119 -3.07 0.25 3.34
CA LYS A 119 -4.39 0.58 3.86
C LYS A 119 -4.38 0.34 5.38
N GLU A 120 -4.71 1.37 6.16
CA GLU A 120 -4.85 1.20 7.61
C GLU A 120 -5.92 0.14 7.90
N PRO A 121 -5.67 -0.82 8.81
CA PRO A 121 -6.68 -1.79 9.22
C PRO A 121 -7.93 -1.08 9.75
N LEU A 122 -9.07 -1.48 9.23
CA LEU A 122 -10.36 -0.99 9.67
C LEU A 122 -11.00 -1.99 10.63
N TYR A 123 -11.80 -1.46 11.55
CA TYR A 123 -12.51 -2.23 12.56
C TYR A 123 -13.97 -1.81 12.63
N TRP A 124 -14.84 -2.80 12.83
CA TRP A 124 -16.16 -2.55 13.42
C TRP A 124 -16.03 -2.52 14.94
N VAL A 125 -16.89 -1.78 15.63
CA VAL A 125 -17.04 -1.90 17.09
C VAL A 125 -18.36 -2.60 17.38
N GLN A 126 -18.31 -3.87 17.83
CA GLN A 126 -19.50 -4.68 18.09
C GLN A 126 -19.83 -4.70 19.59
N LEU A 127 -20.75 -3.82 20.00
CA LEU A 127 -21.12 -3.64 21.41
C LEU A 127 -22.12 -4.70 21.90
N ILE A 128 -22.90 -5.28 21.00
CA ILE A 128 -23.91 -6.30 21.29
C ILE A 128 -23.83 -7.39 20.22
N GLU A 129 -24.07 -8.64 20.60
CA GLU A 129 -24.21 -9.72 19.63
C GLU A 129 -25.46 -9.53 18.74
N GLY A 130 -25.32 -9.82 17.45
CA GLY A 130 -26.41 -9.77 16.47
C GLY A 130 -26.26 -8.69 15.39
N ALA A 131 -27.14 -8.76 14.39
CA ALA A 131 -27.02 -8.01 13.14
C ALA A 131 -27.10 -6.48 13.28
N SER A 132 -27.58 -5.96 14.41
CA SER A 132 -27.73 -4.52 14.69
C SER A 132 -26.96 -4.10 15.94
N GLY A 133 -25.84 -4.79 16.24
CA GLY A 133 -25.02 -4.58 17.42
C GLY A 133 -23.78 -3.69 17.22
N TYR A 134 -23.64 -3.02 16.07
CA TYR A 134 -22.43 -2.30 15.67
C TYR A 134 -22.54 -0.79 15.90
N LEU A 135 -21.47 -0.18 16.36
CA LEU A 135 -21.35 1.27 16.49
C LEU A 135 -21.40 1.93 15.11
N ASN A 136 -22.28 2.91 14.98
CA ASN A 136 -22.45 3.75 13.81
C ASN A 136 -22.24 5.21 14.23
N VAL A 137 -21.59 5.99 13.36
CA VAL A 137 -21.47 7.45 13.50
C VAL A 137 -22.11 8.09 12.28
N ARG A 138 -23.13 8.94 12.50
CA ARG A 138 -23.72 9.73 11.43
C ARG A 138 -22.86 10.96 11.13
N ASN A 139 -23.02 11.54 9.95
CA ASN A 139 -22.28 12.75 9.51
C ASN A 139 -22.36 13.95 10.47
N ASP A 140 -23.37 14.03 11.35
CA ASP A 140 -23.49 15.05 12.39
C ASP A 140 -22.82 14.68 13.73
N GLY A 141 -22.07 13.58 13.75
CA GLY A 141 -21.32 13.09 14.91
C GLY A 141 -22.14 12.28 15.92
N ILE A 142 -23.43 12.08 15.68
CA ILE A 142 -24.27 11.28 16.58
C ILE A 142 -23.88 9.80 16.47
N GLN A 143 -23.57 9.21 17.62
CA GLN A 143 -23.24 7.79 17.76
C GLN A 143 -24.46 6.99 18.17
N PHE A 144 -24.68 5.84 17.54
CA PHE A 144 -25.77 4.92 17.89
C PHE A 144 -25.44 3.49 17.42
N ILE A 145 -26.23 2.51 17.85
CA ILE A 145 -26.01 1.10 17.49
C ILE A 145 -26.96 0.71 16.35
N ASN A 146 -26.42 0.12 15.28
CA ASN A 146 -27.18 -0.41 14.14
C ASN A 146 -26.39 -1.54 13.46
N SER A 147 -26.75 -1.91 12.23
CA SER A 147 -26.00 -2.87 11.43
C SER A 147 -24.62 -2.35 11.02
N SER A 148 -23.77 -3.26 10.56
CA SER A 148 -22.43 -2.94 10.05
C SER A 148 -22.43 -2.26 8.67
N GLY A 149 -23.61 -1.98 8.11
CA GLY A 149 -23.79 -1.42 6.77
C GLY A 149 -23.32 0.03 6.67
N GLN A 150 -22.20 0.24 5.98
CA GLN A 150 -21.68 1.57 5.63
C GLN A 150 -22.59 2.22 4.57
N THR A 151 -22.93 3.49 4.75
CA THR A 151 -23.61 4.31 3.74
C THR A 151 -22.91 5.68 3.59
N ALA A 152 -23.39 6.53 2.69
CA ALA A 152 -22.90 7.92 2.57
C ALA A 152 -23.18 8.78 3.82
N GLU A 153 -24.15 8.36 4.65
CA GLU A 153 -24.56 9.09 5.85
C GLU A 153 -24.04 8.45 7.14
N LEU A 154 -23.67 7.16 7.07
CA LEU A 154 -23.34 6.32 8.22
C LEU A 154 -21.95 5.71 8.05
N LYS A 155 -21.06 6.09 8.96
CA LYS A 155 -19.76 5.46 9.13
C LYS A 155 -19.86 4.30 10.13
N THR A 156 -19.45 3.11 9.73
CA THR A 156 -19.49 1.88 10.55
C THR A 156 -18.12 1.24 10.75
N ARG A 157 -17.13 1.66 9.97
CA ARG A 157 -15.76 1.16 9.99
C ARG A 157 -14.83 2.28 10.39
N PHE A 158 -13.92 2.01 11.31
CA PHE A 158 -13.05 3.00 11.93
C PHE A 158 -11.63 2.48 11.99
N THR A 159 -10.66 3.38 11.91
CA THR A 159 -9.26 3.03 12.24
C THR A 159 -9.11 2.90 13.75
N GLU A 160 -8.05 2.22 14.21
CA GLU A 160 -7.74 2.14 15.65
C GLU A 160 -7.63 3.54 16.29
N LYS A 161 -6.98 4.48 15.58
CA LYS A 161 -6.82 5.88 16.02
C LYS A 161 -8.17 6.56 16.21
N GLU A 162 -9.09 6.37 15.26
CA GLU A 162 -10.44 6.92 15.34
C GLU A 162 -11.23 6.36 16.51
N ILE A 163 -11.20 5.04 16.73
CA ILE A 163 -11.90 4.39 17.86
C ILE A 163 -11.34 4.93 19.18
N LYS A 164 -10.01 4.95 19.34
CA LYS A 164 -9.37 5.40 20.57
C LYS A 164 -9.58 6.89 20.86
N ALA A 165 -9.83 7.70 19.83
CA ALA A 165 -10.13 9.13 19.98
C ALA A 165 -11.58 9.44 20.40
N MET A 166 -12.49 8.46 20.35
CA MET A 166 -13.89 8.65 20.79
C MET A 166 -14.00 8.82 22.32
N ASP A 167 -15.11 9.41 22.78
CA ASP A 167 -15.45 9.33 24.20
C ASP A 167 -15.60 7.86 24.61
N LYS A 168 -14.86 7.45 25.66
CA LYS A 168 -14.69 6.05 26.06
C LYS A 168 -14.05 5.14 24.99
N GLY A 169 -13.26 5.69 24.08
CA GLY A 169 -12.62 4.95 22.98
C GLY A 169 -11.78 3.75 23.44
N GLY A 170 -11.14 3.83 24.60
CA GLY A 170 -10.43 2.70 25.21
C GLY A 170 -11.33 1.50 25.53
N ALA A 171 -12.60 1.74 25.90
CA ALA A 171 -13.58 0.68 26.10
C ALA A 171 -14.08 0.13 24.76
N TYR A 172 -14.34 0.98 23.77
CA TYR A 172 -14.74 0.56 22.43
C TYR A 172 -13.70 -0.31 21.73
N TRP A 173 -12.42 -0.04 21.96
CA TRP A 173 -11.34 -0.86 21.42
C TRP A 173 -11.39 -2.32 21.87
N GLN A 174 -11.90 -2.62 23.07
CA GLN A 174 -12.07 -4.00 23.55
C GLN A 174 -13.11 -4.80 22.74
N PHE A 175 -13.96 -4.11 21.99
CA PHE A 175 -15.01 -4.68 21.14
C PHE A 175 -14.70 -4.50 19.64
N ALA A 176 -13.47 -4.14 19.29
CA ALA A 176 -13.04 -3.98 17.91
C ALA A 176 -12.94 -5.34 17.20
N VAL A 177 -13.62 -5.45 16.06
CA VAL A 177 -13.61 -6.63 15.18
C VAL A 177 -12.97 -6.20 13.86
N PRO A 178 -11.85 -6.82 13.42
CA PRO A 178 -11.21 -6.49 12.15
C PRO A 178 -12.19 -6.63 10.99
N VAL A 179 -12.19 -5.63 10.10
CA VAL A 179 -12.81 -5.72 8.79
C VAL A 179 -11.82 -6.45 7.90
N GLU A 180 -12.01 -7.74 7.69
CA GLU A 180 -11.29 -8.43 6.62
C GLU A 180 -11.81 -7.88 5.28
N ASP A 181 -10.90 -7.58 4.36
CA ASP A 181 -11.25 -7.13 3.01
C ASP A 181 -12.12 -8.20 2.34
N LEU A 182 -13.44 -8.02 2.35
CA LEU A 182 -14.39 -8.80 1.55
C LEU A 182 -14.26 -8.42 0.05
N GLU A 183 -13.06 -8.16 -0.46
CA GLU A 183 -12.76 -7.96 -1.89
C GLU A 183 -12.50 -9.32 -2.57
N GLY A 184 -13.37 -10.31 -2.30
CA GLY A 184 -13.19 -11.69 -2.77
C GLY A 184 -14.46 -12.43 -3.18
N GLU A 185 -15.63 -11.78 -3.23
CA GLU A 185 -16.85 -12.39 -3.79
C GLU A 185 -17.62 -11.37 -4.63
N ALA A 186 -17.33 -11.36 -5.93
CA ALA A 186 -18.19 -10.84 -7.00
C ALA A 186 -18.26 -11.90 -8.12
#